data_AF-A0AA51MYF4-F1
#
_entry.id   AF-A0AA51MYF4-F1
#
_cell.length_a   1.000
_cell.length_b   1.000
_cell.length_c   1.000
_cell.angle_alpha   90.00
_cell.angle_beta   90.00
_cell.angle_gamma   90.00
#
_symmetry.space_group_name_H-M   'P 1'
#
loop_
_entity.id
_entity.type
_entity.pdbx_description
1 polymer ?
#
loop_
_entity_poly.entity_id
_entity_poly.type
_entity_poly.pdbx_seq_one_letter_code
_entity_poly.pdbx_strand_id
1 'polypeptide(L)'
;MKDINWLKENYLNFLEEKQGNYKRNIEDLRKKECLDEANLEKVRLNIVEIFYKMFTISFSDKAVELEEKYLGFFHKITKPWYINKEKALKFGEEKEVIIEDIKIQEAEELKSRFKEYFKEIHID
;
A
#
# COMPACT_ATOMS: atom_id res chain seq x y z
N MET A 1 15.88 -4.47 22.07
CA MET A 1 15.69 -3.11 21.56
C MET A 1 15.03 -3.24 20.19
N LYS A 2 14.05 -2.41 19.83
CA LYS A 2 13.49 -2.44 18.47
C LYS A 2 14.48 -1.73 17.56
N ASP A 3 15.04 -2.47 16.63
CA ASP A 3 16.05 -2.02 15.67
C ASP A 3 15.47 -2.04 14.24
N ILE A 4 16.33 -1.74 13.26
CA ILE A 4 15.91 -1.72 11.86
C ILE A 4 15.48 -3.09 11.32
N ASN A 5 16.02 -4.18 11.87
CA ASN A 5 15.61 -5.54 11.49
C ASN A 5 14.20 -5.82 12.02
N TRP A 6 13.91 -5.42 13.26
CA TRP A 6 12.56 -5.50 13.81
C TRP A 6 11.55 -4.74 12.94
N LEU A 7 11.86 -3.51 12.53
CA LEU A 7 11.01 -2.73 11.61
C LEU A 7 10.77 -3.48 10.30
N LYS A 8 11.84 -4.00 9.68
CA LYS A 8 11.77 -4.74 8.42
C LYS A 8 10.84 -5.95 8.53
N GLU A 9 11.08 -6.81 9.52
CA GLU A 9 10.31 -8.04 9.71
C GLU A 9 8.84 -7.74 9.96
N ASN A 10 8.54 -6.82 10.88
CA ASN A 10 7.15 -6.51 11.23
C ASN A 10 6.41 -5.85 10.06
N TYR A 11 7.08 -4.96 9.31
CA TYR A 11 6.45 -4.32 8.17
C TYR A 11 6.26 -5.29 6.99
N LEU A 12 7.23 -6.16 6.69
CA LEU A 12 7.07 -7.18 5.66
C LEU A 12 5.95 -8.17 6.03
N ASN A 13 5.90 -8.63 7.28
CA ASN A 13 4.83 -9.51 7.77
C ASN A 13 3.45 -8.83 7.60
N PHE A 14 3.32 -7.57 7.98
CA PHE A 14 2.09 -6.80 7.78
C PHE A 14 1.66 -6.75 6.30
N LEU A 15 2.61 -6.52 5.39
CA LEU A 15 2.33 -6.48 3.95
C LEU A 15 1.91 -7.87 3.42
N GLU A 16 2.61 -8.93 3.84
CA GLU A 16 2.30 -10.31 3.44
C GLU A 16 0.94 -10.76 3.96
N GLU A 17 0.59 -10.42 5.20
CA GLU A 17 -0.73 -10.68 5.78
C GLU A 17 -1.83 -9.98 4.97
N LYS A 18 -1.66 -8.70 4.62
CA LYS A 18 -2.61 -7.99 3.74
C LYS A 18 -2.72 -8.64 2.37
N GLN A 19 -1.61 -9.01 1.73
CA GLN A 19 -1.65 -9.73 0.45
C GLN A 19 -2.42 -11.04 0.57
N GLY A 20 -2.18 -11.82 1.62
CA GLY A 20 -2.86 -13.08 1.88
C GLY A 20 -4.37 -12.88 2.10
N ASN A 21 -4.75 -11.85 2.85
CA ASN A 21 -6.15 -11.47 3.06
C ASN A 21 -6.84 -11.13 1.73
N TYR A 22 -6.24 -10.26 0.91
CA TYR A 22 -6.84 -9.90 -0.39
C TYR A 22 -6.94 -11.09 -1.34
N LYS A 23 -5.93 -11.95 -1.40
CA LYS A 23 -5.99 -13.18 -2.23
C LYS A 23 -7.16 -14.08 -1.84
N ARG A 24 -7.35 -14.33 -0.54
CA ARG A 24 -8.50 -15.11 -0.03
C ARG A 24 -9.83 -14.45 -0.36
N ASN A 25 -9.95 -13.14 -0.12
CA ASN A 25 -11.18 -12.39 -0.42
C ASN A 25 -11.54 -12.45 -1.91
N ILE A 26 -10.56 -12.28 -2.80
CA ILE A 26 -10.76 -12.38 -4.26
C ILE A 26 -11.29 -13.76 -4.64
N GLU A 27 -10.70 -14.83 -4.09
CA GLU A 27 -11.16 -16.20 -4.35
C GLU A 27 -12.60 -16.43 -3.88
N ASP A 28 -12.93 -15.96 -2.67
CA ASP A 28 -14.27 -16.14 -2.10
C ASP A 28 -15.34 -15.30 -2.82
N LEU A 29 -15.01 -14.09 -3.25
CA LEU A 29 -15.91 -13.24 -4.06
C LEU A 29 -16.16 -13.87 -5.44
N ARG A 30 -15.12 -14.45 -6.06
CA ARG A 30 -15.27 -15.19 -7.33
C ARG A 30 -16.18 -16.40 -7.21
N LYS A 31 -16.06 -17.17 -6.11
CA LYS A 31 -16.96 -18.30 -5.83
C LYS A 31 -18.42 -17.87 -5.67
N LYS A 32 -18.66 -16.63 -5.22
CA LYS A 32 -19.98 -16.01 -5.07
C LYS A 32 -20.45 -15.26 -6.32
N GLU A 33 -19.68 -15.31 -7.41
CA GLU A 33 -19.94 -14.58 -8.66
C GLU A 33 -19.96 -13.03 -8.51
N CYS A 34 -19.41 -12.51 -7.41
CA CYS A 34 -19.23 -11.08 -7.14
C CYS A 34 -17.97 -10.54 -7.83
N LEU A 35 -18.01 -10.48 -9.17
CA LEU A 35 -16.81 -10.19 -9.98
C LEU A 35 -16.32 -8.74 -9.87
N ASP A 36 -17.22 -7.77 -9.70
CA ASP A 36 -16.85 -6.37 -9.58
C ASP A 36 -16.11 -6.12 -8.27
N GLU A 37 -16.61 -6.64 -7.15
CA GLU A 37 -15.95 -6.60 -5.85
C GLU A 37 -14.61 -7.33 -5.88
N ALA A 38 -14.54 -8.49 -6.53
CA ALA A 38 -13.28 -9.22 -6.70
C ALA A 38 -12.24 -8.39 -7.48
N ASN A 39 -12.67 -7.58 -8.45
CA ASN A 39 -11.80 -6.67 -9.18
C ASN A 39 -11.32 -5.52 -8.30
N LEU A 40 -12.16 -4.97 -7.42
CA LEU A 40 -11.76 -3.94 -6.46
C LEU A 40 -10.75 -4.47 -5.45
N GLU A 41 -10.94 -5.69 -4.92
CA GLU A 41 -9.94 -6.34 -4.05
C GLU A 41 -8.63 -6.60 -4.78
N LYS A 42 -8.67 -6.93 -6.08
CA LYS A 42 -7.48 -7.06 -6.92
C LYS A 42 -6.73 -5.72 -7.08
N VAL A 43 -7.45 -4.59 -7.16
CA VAL A 43 -6.81 -3.26 -7.16
C VAL A 43 -6.03 -3.05 -5.86
N ARG A 44 -6.63 -3.36 -4.70
CA ARG A 44 -5.96 -3.26 -3.39
C ARG A 44 -4.70 -4.14 -3.33
N LEU A 45 -4.83 -5.41 -3.74
CA LEU A 45 -3.70 -6.35 -3.80
C LEU A 45 -2.53 -5.78 -4.62
N ASN A 46 -2.81 -5.24 -5.81
CA ASN A 46 -1.77 -4.67 -6.67
C ASN A 46 -1.03 -3.51 -5.98
N ILE A 47 -1.73 -2.68 -5.20
CA ILE A 47 -1.10 -1.57 -4.46
C ILE A 47 -0.15 -2.12 -3.38
N VAL A 48 -0.59 -3.11 -2.60
CA VAL A 48 0.27 -3.74 -1.59
C VAL A 48 1.50 -4.40 -2.23
N GLU A 49 1.34 -5.06 -3.37
CA GLU A 49 2.46 -5.68 -4.10
C GLU A 49 3.46 -4.65 -4.65
N ILE A 50 2.99 -3.49 -5.13
CA ILE A 50 3.85 -2.38 -5.54
C ILE A 50 4.67 -1.89 -4.35
N PHE A 51 4.01 -1.59 -3.23
CA PHE A 51 4.69 -1.05 -2.05
C PHE A 51 5.59 -2.06 -1.34
N TYR A 52 5.27 -3.36 -1.39
CA TYR A 52 6.18 -4.42 -0.96
C TYR A 52 7.50 -4.40 -1.74
N LYS A 53 7.43 -4.30 -3.08
CA LYS A 53 8.63 -4.21 -3.92
C LYS A 53 9.41 -2.92 -3.63
N MET A 54 8.71 -1.79 -3.50
CA MET A 54 9.36 -0.52 -3.19
C MET A 54 10.06 -0.56 -1.83
N PHE A 55 9.41 -1.12 -0.80
CA PHE A 55 10.01 -1.30 0.52
C PHE A 55 11.28 -2.15 0.45
N THR A 56 11.21 -3.29 -0.25
CA THR A 56 12.35 -4.19 -0.43
C THR A 56 13.53 -3.50 -1.11
N ILE A 57 13.28 -2.66 -2.12
CA ILE A 57 14.32 -1.89 -2.84
C ILE A 57 14.85 -0.73 -1.99
N SER A 58 14.00 -0.11 -1.16
CA SER A 58 14.37 0.99 -0.26
C SER A 58 15.20 0.54 0.94
N PHE A 59 15.21 -0.76 1.28
CA PHE A 59 15.83 -1.25 2.49
C PHE A 59 17.31 -0.86 2.58
N SER A 60 17.68 -0.32 3.74
CA SER A 60 19.03 0.11 4.12
C SER A 60 19.19 -0.15 5.61
N ASP A 61 20.40 -0.49 6.06
CA ASP A 61 20.72 -0.66 7.48
C ASP A 61 20.71 0.69 8.24
N LYS A 62 20.64 1.81 7.50
CA LYS A 62 20.47 3.15 8.06
C LYS A 62 19.01 3.56 8.02
N ALA A 63 18.42 3.77 9.20
CA ALA A 63 17.00 4.11 9.37
C ALA A 63 16.58 5.33 8.55
N VAL A 64 17.36 6.41 8.58
CA VAL A 64 17.06 7.65 7.84
C VAL A 64 17.02 7.41 6.33
N GLU A 65 17.97 6.65 5.79
CA GLU A 65 18.00 6.35 4.35
C GLU A 65 16.81 5.48 3.92
N LEU A 66 16.41 4.52 4.76
CA LEU A 66 15.22 3.70 4.51
C LEU A 66 13.96 4.56 4.50
N GLU A 67 13.78 5.42 5.52
CA GLU A 67 12.61 6.30 5.63
C GLU A 67 12.49 7.23 4.42
N GLU A 68 13.57 7.95 4.09
CA GLU A 68 13.57 8.89 2.97
C GLU A 68 13.26 8.20 1.64
N LYS A 69 13.92 7.08 1.35
CA LYS A 69 13.70 6.34 0.09
C LYS A 69 12.29 5.80 0.01
N TYR A 70 11.82 5.13 1.07
CA TYR A 70 10.52 4.46 1.04
C TYR A 70 9.37 5.47 1.03
N LEU A 71 9.41 6.50 1.88
CA LEU A 71 8.40 7.56 1.88
C LEU A 71 8.40 8.36 0.58
N GLY A 72 9.56 8.51 -0.08
CA GLY A 72 9.66 9.14 -1.40
C GLY A 72 8.83 8.45 -2.48
N PHE A 73 8.68 7.12 -2.42
CA PHE A 73 7.87 6.37 -3.37
C PHE A 73 6.38 6.66 -3.24
N PHE A 74 5.86 6.91 -2.03
CA PHE A 74 4.43 7.22 -1.86
C PHE A 74 4.04 8.43 -2.68
N HIS A 75 4.76 9.54 -2.57
CA HIS A 75 4.46 10.74 -3.36
C HIS A 75 4.56 10.47 -4.87
N LYS A 76 5.64 9.80 -5.30
CA LYS A 76 5.89 9.54 -6.72
C LYS A 76 4.81 8.67 -7.36
N ILE A 77 4.34 7.67 -6.62
CA ILE A 77 3.37 6.68 -7.10
C ILE A 77 1.93 7.19 -6.99
N THR A 78 1.57 7.88 -5.90
CA THR A 78 0.18 8.31 -5.67
C THR A 78 -0.19 9.60 -6.38
N LYS A 79 0.78 10.45 -6.74
CA LYS A 79 0.50 11.74 -7.41
C LYS A 79 -0.38 11.60 -8.67
N PRO A 80 -0.13 10.66 -9.60
CA PRO A 80 -1.02 10.44 -10.73
C PRO A 80 -2.44 10.03 -10.33
N TRP A 81 -2.62 9.27 -9.25
CA TRP A 81 -3.93 8.78 -8.79
C TRP A 81 -4.82 9.91 -8.31
N TYR A 82 -4.27 10.87 -7.55
CA TYR A 82 -5.01 12.08 -7.17
C TYR A 82 -5.44 12.90 -8.39
N ILE A 83 -4.54 13.09 -9.37
CA ILE A 83 -4.85 13.81 -10.61
C ILE A 83 -5.95 13.09 -11.40
N ASN A 84 -5.90 11.77 -11.48
CA ASN A 84 -6.89 10.96 -12.18
C ASN A 84 -8.25 11.01 -11.49
N LYS A 85 -8.28 10.95 -10.15
CA LYS A 85 -9.51 11.10 -9.36
C LYS A 85 -10.19 12.44 -9.63
N GLU A 86 -9.43 13.54 -9.61
CA GLU A 86 -9.97 14.88 -9.90
C GLU A 86 -10.56 14.97 -11.31
N LYS A 87 -9.90 14.36 -12.30
CA LYS A 87 -10.42 14.29 -13.67
C LYS A 87 -11.70 13.46 -13.74
N ALA A 88 -11.71 12.28 -13.14
CA ALA A 88 -12.87 11.40 -13.12
C ALA A 88 -14.09 12.08 -12.49
N LEU A 89 -13.89 12.80 -11.37
CA LEU A 89 -14.93 13.63 -10.74
C LEU A 89 -15.46 14.71 -11.70
N LYS A 90 -14.58 15.39 -12.44
CA LYS A 90 -14.97 16.43 -13.39
C LYS A 90 -15.80 15.90 -14.56
N PHE A 91 -15.54 14.66 -15.00
CA PHE A 91 -16.22 14.05 -16.14
C PHE A 91 -17.36 13.09 -15.76
N GLY A 92 -17.66 12.92 -14.46
CA GLY A 92 -18.73 12.05 -13.98
C GLY A 92 -18.40 10.55 -14.08
N GLU A 93 -17.12 10.18 -14.07
CA GLU A 93 -16.66 8.79 -14.20
C GLU A 93 -16.64 8.09 -12.83
N GLU A 94 -17.81 7.81 -12.27
CA GLU A 94 -17.96 7.31 -10.89
C GLU A 94 -17.11 6.07 -10.58
N LYS A 95 -17.05 5.11 -11.51
CA LYS A 95 -16.24 3.89 -11.36
C LYS A 95 -14.75 4.21 -11.20
N GLU A 96 -14.24 5.16 -11.97
CA GLU A 96 -12.83 5.54 -11.91
C GLU A 96 -12.54 6.30 -10.61
N VAL A 97 -13.47 7.13 -10.14
CA VAL A 97 -13.37 7.77 -8.82
C VAL A 97 -13.22 6.73 -7.71
N ILE A 98 -14.06 5.68 -7.71
CA ILE A 98 -14.01 4.60 -6.73
C ILE A 98 -12.65 3.87 -6.78
N ILE A 99 -12.18 3.56 -7.99
CA ILE A 99 -10.89 2.86 -8.17
C ILE A 99 -9.73 3.71 -7.66
N GLU A 100 -9.67 4.99 -8.03
CA GLU A 100 -8.59 5.88 -7.58
C GLU A 100 -8.67 6.13 -6.06
N ASP A 101 -9.86 6.23 -5.48
CA ASP A 101 -10.03 6.33 -4.04
C ASP A 101 -9.50 5.11 -3.29
N ILE A 102 -9.80 3.91 -3.78
CA ILE A 102 -9.28 2.68 -3.19
C ILE A 102 -7.75 2.64 -3.24
N LYS A 103 -7.13 3.02 -4.37
CA LYS A 103 -5.66 3.06 -4.49
C LYS A 103 -5.04 4.03 -3.49
N ILE A 104 -5.63 5.22 -3.35
CA ILE A 104 -5.16 6.27 -2.43
C ILE A 104 -5.30 5.83 -0.98
N GLN A 105 -6.47 5.31 -0.60
CA GLN A 105 -6.73 4.83 0.76
C GLN A 105 -5.76 3.73 1.16
N GLU A 106 -5.56 2.74 0.27
CA GLU A 106 -4.64 1.65 0.52
C GLU A 106 -3.21 2.17 0.75
N ALA A 107 -2.72 3.05 -0.13
CA ALA A 107 -1.38 3.61 0.02
C ALA A 107 -1.20 4.45 1.29
N GLU A 108 -2.19 5.27 1.67
CA GLU A 108 -2.09 6.04 2.92
C GLU A 108 -2.14 5.16 4.17
N GLU A 109 -2.86 4.02 4.14
CA GLU A 109 -2.81 3.02 5.22
C GLU A 109 -1.41 2.40 5.34
N LEU A 110 -0.83 1.95 4.23
CA LEU A 110 0.51 1.34 4.21
C LEU A 110 1.57 2.32 4.72
N LYS A 111 1.47 3.59 4.33
CA LYS A 111 2.35 4.68 4.76
C LYS A 111 2.21 4.97 6.25
N SER A 112 0.98 5.02 6.76
CA SER A 112 0.70 5.28 8.16
C SER A 112 1.26 4.16 9.04
N ARG A 113 1.03 2.90 8.65
CA ARG A 113 1.57 1.73 9.35
C ARG A 113 3.10 1.72 9.37
N PHE A 114 3.74 2.05 8.24
CA PHE A 114 5.19 2.16 8.19
C PHE A 114 5.71 3.20 9.20
N LYS A 115 5.10 4.40 9.21
CA LYS A 115 5.47 5.48 10.14
C LYS A 115 5.24 5.10 11.61
N GLU A 116 4.21 4.31 11.91
CA GLU A 116 3.99 3.78 13.25
C GLU A 116 5.15 2.88 13.68
N TYR A 117 5.49 1.86 12.89
CA TYR A 117 6.61 0.98 13.20
C TYR A 117 7.95 1.72 13.25
N PHE A 118 8.15 2.70 12.37
CA PHE A 118 9.38 3.50 12.35
C PHE A 118 9.55 4.36 13.62
N LYS A 119 8.47 4.83 14.23
CA LYS A 119 8.55 5.57 15.51
C LYS A 119 8.93 4.68 16.70
N GLU A 120 8.80 3.37 16.56
CA GLU A 120 9.07 2.42 17.63
C GLU A 120 10.53 1.95 17.66
N ILE A 121 11.30 2.18 16.60
CA ILE A 121 12.73 1.84 16.57
C ILE A 121 13.57 2.90 17.29
N HIS A 122 14.64 2.46 17.95
CA HIS A 122 15.64 3.36 18.50
C HIS A 122 16.69 3.64 17.43
N ILE A 123 17.00 4.91 17.21
CA ILE A 123 18.05 5.35 16.29
C ILE A 123 19.17 5.88 17.17
N ASP A 124 20.24 5.09 17.33
CA ASP A 124 21.47 5.51 18.01
C ASP A 124 22.28 6.50 17.14
#